data_AF-A0A7C9A0D8-F1
#
_entry.id   AF-A0A7C9A0D8-F1
#
_cell.length_a   1.000
_cell.length_b   1.000
_cell.length_c   1.000
_cell.angle_alpha   90.00
_cell.angle_beta   90.00
_cell.angle_gamma   90.00
#
_symmetry.space_group_name_H-M   'P 1'
#
loop_
_entity.id
_entity.type
_entity.pdbx_description
1 polymer ?
#
loop_
_entity_poly.entity_id
_entity_poly.type
_entity_poly.pdbx_seq_one_letter_code
_entity_poly.pdbx_strand_id
1 'polypeptide(L)'
;CRDDGLWTLRYDFANRSPVVIAAGTFDFRGTRFMIEKAEGRPSYKIEVSPAIPVAQAHGIYLTVFRDLQTRTMLLLGITYEPTQALQVEFHKYKDDVVASI
;
A
#
# COMPACT_ATOMS: atom_id res chain seq x y z
N CYS A 1 -2.02 18.69 -0.95
CA CYS A 1 -2.82 17.45 -0.94
C CYS A 1 -4.12 17.75 -1.66
N ARG A 2 -4.50 16.97 -2.69
CA ARG A 2 -5.85 17.03 -3.25
C ARG A 2 -6.54 15.76 -2.77
N ASP A 3 -7.52 15.93 -1.88
CA ASP A 3 -8.22 14.88 -1.12
C ASP A 3 -9.31 14.22 -1.96
N ASP A 4 -8.96 13.50 -3.03
CA ASP A 4 -9.92 12.55 -3.61
C ASP A 4 -10.00 11.24 -2.80
N GLY A 5 -9.15 11.09 -1.78
CA GLY A 5 -9.10 9.92 -0.90
C GLY A 5 -8.59 8.65 -1.58
N LEU A 6 -8.11 8.74 -2.83
CA LEU A 6 -7.65 7.57 -3.59
C LEU A 6 -6.19 7.25 -3.28
N TRP A 7 -5.91 5.96 -3.12
CA TRP A 7 -4.54 5.46 -2.97
C TRP A 7 -3.91 5.27 -4.35
N THR A 8 -2.72 5.82 -4.55
CA THR A 8 -1.95 5.64 -5.79
C THR A 8 -0.51 5.24 -5.48
N LEU A 9 0.19 4.70 -6.48
CA LEU A 9 1.62 4.39 -6.38
C LEU A 9 2.44 5.56 -6.92
N ARG A 10 3.45 5.99 -6.16
CA ARG A 10 4.51 6.86 -6.66
C ARG A 10 5.80 6.05 -6.77
N TYR A 11 6.31 5.97 -8.00
CA TYR A 11 7.62 5.42 -8.25
C TYR A 11 8.67 6.50 -7.98
N ASP A 12 9.43 6.33 -6.91
CA ASP A 12 10.62 7.14 -6.67
C ASP A 12 11.83 6.44 -7.30
N PHE A 13 12.23 6.92 -8.49
CA PHE A 13 13.39 6.39 -9.20
C PHE A 13 14.71 6.58 -8.43
N ALA A 14 14.77 7.51 -7.47
CA ALA A 14 15.95 7.71 -6.64
C ALA A 14 16.08 6.65 -5.55
N ASN A 15 14.96 6.13 -5.04
CA ASN A 15 14.94 5.16 -3.92
C ASN A 15 14.71 3.70 -4.35
N ARG A 16 14.55 3.43 -5.65
CA ARG A 16 14.38 2.08 -6.25
C ARG A 16 13.24 1.24 -5.64
N SER A 17 12.33 1.83 -4.87
CA SER A 17 11.17 1.14 -4.29
C SER A 17 9.92 2.03 -4.40
N PRO A 18 8.80 1.49 -4.91
CA PRO A 18 7.58 2.26 -5.04
C PRO A 18 6.96 2.51 -3.67
N VAL A 19 6.51 3.75 -3.46
CA VAL A 19 5.81 4.17 -2.24
C VAL A 19 4.34 4.35 -2.57
N VAL A 20 3.47 3.80 -1.74
CA VAL A 20 2.03 4.09 -1.80
C VAL A 20 1.82 5.47 -1.20
N ILE A 21 1.18 6.35 -1.95
CA ILE A 21 0.84 7.69 -1.50
C ILE A 21 -0.68 7.87 -1.52
N ALA A 22 -1.19 8.57 -0.50
CA ALA A 22 -2.55 9.08 -0.51
C ALA A 22 -2.58 10.36 -1.36
N ALA A 23 -3.19 10.25 -2.53
CA ALA A 23 -3.64 11.27 -3.50
C ALA A 23 -2.81 12.56 -3.76
N GLY A 24 -2.37 12.65 -5.01
CA GLY A 24 -2.09 13.89 -5.73
C GLY A 24 -1.68 13.65 -7.19
N THR A 25 -2.63 13.81 -8.12
CA THR A 25 -2.49 14.13 -9.57
C THR A 25 -1.30 13.57 -10.39
N PHE A 26 -0.72 12.44 -10.03
CA PHE A 26 0.11 11.66 -10.94
C PHE A 26 -0.66 10.39 -11.28
N ASP A 27 -1.49 10.54 -12.31
CA ASP A 27 -2.43 9.55 -12.83
C ASP A 27 -1.70 8.26 -13.22
N PHE A 28 -1.76 7.27 -12.34
CA PHE A 28 -1.78 5.86 -12.75
C PHE A 28 -3.19 5.31 -12.47
N ARG A 29 -4.20 5.95 -13.07
CA ARG A 29 -5.56 5.40 -13.16
C ARG A 29 -5.44 4.01 -13.76
N GLY A 30 -5.75 2.98 -12.98
CA GLY A 30 -5.60 1.59 -13.39
C GLY A 30 -4.84 0.72 -12.39
N THR A 31 -4.22 1.29 -11.36
CA THR A 31 -3.70 0.49 -10.25
C THR A 31 -4.87 -0.18 -9.55
N ARG A 32 -4.82 -1.51 -9.42
CA ARG A 32 -5.84 -2.29 -8.71
C ARG A 32 -5.26 -2.82 -7.40
N PHE A 33 -6.10 -2.83 -6.38
CA PHE A 33 -5.81 -3.44 -5.09
C PHE A 33 -6.77 -4.61 -4.91
N MET A 34 -6.22 -5.79 -4.62
CA MET A 34 -6.97 -7.01 -4.45
C MET A 34 -6.74 -7.53 -3.04
N ILE A 35 -7.82 -7.96 -2.39
CA ILE A 35 -7.76 -8.49 -1.03
C ILE A 35 -7.57 -10.00 -1.13
N GLU A 36 -6.48 -10.49 -0.56
CA GLU A 36 -6.17 -11.91 -0.48
C GLU A 36 -6.22 -12.40 0.96
N LYS A 37 -6.63 -13.64 1.15
CA LYS A 37 -6.63 -14.26 2.47
C LYS A 37 -5.19 -14.60 2.87
N ALA A 38 -4.76 -14.15 4.04
CA ALA A 38 -3.48 -14.54 4.61
C ALA A 38 -3.62 -15.83 5.45
N GLU A 39 -2.48 -16.46 5.76
CA GLU A 39 -2.45 -17.60 6.67
C GLU A 39 -2.57 -17.13 8.13
N GLY A 40 -3.44 -17.78 8.91
CA GLY A 40 -3.73 -17.40 10.30
C GLY A 40 -5.12 -16.76 10.47
N ARG A 41 -5.53 -16.52 11.71
CA ARG A 41 -6.79 -15.84 12.10
C ARG A 41 -7.00 -14.53 11.31
N PRO A 42 -8.24 -14.03 11.14
CA PRO A 42 -8.76 -13.41 9.91
C PRO A 42 -7.92 -12.22 9.45
N SER A 43 -6.82 -12.53 8.79
CA SER A 43 -5.84 -11.59 8.29
C SER A 43 -5.88 -11.67 6.78
N TYR A 44 -5.76 -10.50 6.18
CA TYR A 44 -5.73 -10.35 4.75
C TYR A 44 -4.40 -9.72 4.35
N LYS A 45 -4.01 -9.93 3.12
CA LYS A 45 -2.95 -9.17 2.45
C LYS A 45 -3.60 -8.40 1.30
N ILE A 46 -2.95 -7.33 0.90
CA ILE A 46 -3.40 -6.53 -0.25
C ILE A 46 -2.39 -6.74 -1.37
N GLU A 47 -2.79 -7.47 -2.41
CA GLU A 47 -2.04 -7.55 -3.66
C GLU A 47 -2.27 -6.27 -4.45
N VAL A 48 -1.21 -5.76 -5.07
CA VAL A 48 -1.22 -4.55 -5.86
C VAL A 48 -0.90 -4.90 -7.30
N SER A 49 -1.76 -4.51 -8.22
CA SER A 49 -1.51 -4.60 -9.65
C SER A 49 -1.29 -3.18 -10.18
N PRO A 50 -0.03 -2.73 -10.37
CA PRO A 50 0.26 -1.39 -10.86
C PRO A 50 -0.29 -1.16 -12.27
N ALA A 51 -0.71 0.07 -12.58
CA ALA A 51 -1.13 0.43 -13.93
C ALA A 51 0.04 0.44 -14.94
N ILE A 52 1.28 0.56 -14.46
CA ILE A 52 2.46 0.57 -15.31
C ILE A 52 2.98 -0.85 -15.55
N PRO A 53 3.55 -1.13 -16.74
CA PRO A 53 4.22 -2.40 -16.99
C PRO A 53 5.35 -2.63 -15.98
N VAL A 54 5.20 -3.68 -15.19
CA VAL A 54 6.21 -4.17 -14.25
C VAL A 54 6.69 -5.54 -14.74
N ALA A 55 7.91 -5.92 -14.38
CA ALA A 55 8.50 -7.21 -14.77
C ALA A 55 7.65 -8.42 -14.32
N GLN A 56 6.83 -8.24 -13.29
CA GLN A 56 5.89 -9.24 -12.79
C GLN A 56 4.56 -8.57 -12.44
N ALA A 57 3.46 -9.01 -13.07
CA ALA A 57 2.13 -8.41 -12.89
C ALA A 57 1.38 -8.89 -11.63
N HIS A 58 1.94 -9.91 -10.94
CA HIS A 58 1.39 -10.58 -9.77
C HIS A 58 2.46 -10.76 -8.70
N GLY A 59 2.03 -11.03 -7.46
CA GLY A 59 2.95 -11.26 -6.35
C GLY A 59 3.58 -9.98 -5.81
N ILE A 60 2.92 -8.84 -6.04
CA ILE A 60 3.28 -7.54 -5.48
C ILE A 60 2.31 -7.26 -4.35
N TYR A 61 2.80 -7.04 -3.14
CA TYR A 61 1.97 -6.86 -1.96
C TYR A 61 2.25 -5.53 -1.29
N LEU A 62 1.24 -4.99 -0.60
CA LEU A 62 1.48 -3.89 0.34
C LEU A 62 2.42 -4.32 1.46
N THR A 63 3.34 -3.43 1.83
CA THR A 63 4.22 -3.60 2.98
C THR A 63 4.37 -2.27 3.70
N VAL A 64 5.01 -2.30 4.87
CA VAL A 64 5.37 -1.10 5.62
C VAL A 64 6.88 -1.09 5.80
N PHE A 65 7.51 0.02 5.45
CA PHE A 65 8.93 0.23 5.71
C PHE A 65 9.13 1.55 6.45
N ARG A 66 10.24 1.63 7.18
CA ARG A 66 10.65 2.85 7.88
C ARG A 66 11.35 3.76 6.87
N ASP A 67 10.95 5.02 6.81
CA ASP A 67 11.62 6.01 5.98
C ASP A 67 13.10 6.06 6.37
N LEU A 68 13.98 5.88 5.39
CA LEU A 68 15.42 5.85 5.60
C LEU A 68 15.98 7.24 5.94
N GLN A 69 15.30 8.30 5.52
CA GLN A 69 15.73 9.67 5.77
C GLN A 69 15.38 10.13 7.18
N THR A 70 14.11 10.02 7.57
CA THR A 70 13.66 10.51 8.88
C THR A 70 13.78 9.45 9.98
N ARG A 71 13.79 8.15 9.63
CA ARG A 71 13.72 7.00 10.55
C ARG A 71 12.55 7.02 11.53
N THR A 72 11.64 7.98 11.45
CA THR A 72 10.53 8.16 12.38
C THR A 72 9.20 7.85 11.72
N MET A 73 9.12 7.98 10.39
CA MET A 73 7.90 7.72 9.63
C MET A 73 7.85 6.27 9.12
N LEU A 74 6.67 5.65 9.26
CA LEU A 74 6.31 4.44 8.54
C LEU A 74 5.64 4.84 7.22
N LEU A 75 6.10 4.22 6.14
CA LEU A 75 5.57 4.43 4.80
C LEU A 75 4.94 3.14 4.30
N LEU A 76 3.80 3.27 3.63
CA LEU A 76 3.23 2.17 2.86
C LEU A 76 4.02 2.03 1.56
N GLY A 77 4.47 0.82 1.28
CA GLY A 77 5.23 0.46 0.09
C GLY A 77 4.65 -0.74 -0.61
N ILE A 78 5.42 -1.25 -1.58
CA ILE A 78 5.20 -2.56 -2.15
C ILE A 78 6.39 -3.48 -1.93
N THR A 79 6.13 -4.78 -1.83
CA THR A 79 7.14 -5.84 -1.78
C THR A 79 6.81 -6.93 -2.78
N TYR A 80 7.83 -7.62 -3.28
CA TYR A 80 7.70 -8.82 -4.11
C TYR A 80 7.80 -10.11 -3.28
N GLU A 81 8.04 -9.98 -1.96
CA GLU A 81 8.15 -11.12 -1.04
C GLU A 81 6.82 -11.32 -0.28
N PRO A 82 6.08 -12.41 -0.53
CA PRO A 82 4.77 -12.65 0.11
C PRO A 82 4.84 -12.74 1.65
N THR A 83 5.99 -13.09 2.21
CA THR A 83 6.25 -13.18 3.64
C THR A 83 6.43 -11.82 4.30
N GLN A 84 6.79 -10.78 3.53
CA GLN A 84 6.90 -9.39 3.98
C GLN A 84 5.63 -8.57 3.75
N ALA A 85 4.59 -9.19 3.17
CA ALA A 85 3.30 -8.56 2.96
C ALA A 85 2.67 -8.18 4.31
N LEU A 86 2.18 -6.94 4.39
CA LEU A 86 1.44 -6.45 5.54
C LEU A 86 0.17 -7.28 5.72
N GLN A 87 0.01 -7.86 6.90
CA GLN A 87 -1.24 -8.50 7.32
C GLN A 87 -2.17 -7.44 7.92
N VAL A 88 -3.40 -7.38 7.43
CA VAL A 88 -4.41 -6.41 7.85
C VAL A 88 -5.70 -7.11 8.27
N GLU A 89 -6.42 -6.48 9.20
CA GLU A 89 -7.80 -6.84 9.55
C GLU A 89 -8.73 -5.70 9.12
N PHE A 90 -9.92 -6.05 8.64
CA PHE A 90 -10.95 -5.06 8.27
C PHE A 90 -11.95 -4.93 9.40
N HIS A 91 -12.03 -3.75 9.98
CA HIS A 91 -13.05 -3.41 10.97
C HIS A 91 -14.12 -2.53 10.32
N LYS A 92 -15.39 -2.84 10.58
CA LYS A 92 -16.49 -1.97 10.18
C LYS A 92 -16.32 -0.64 10.93
N TYR A 93 -16.19 0.44 10.18
CA TYR A 93 -16.18 1.78 10.76
C TYR A 93 -17.49 2.01 11.54
N LYS A 94 -17.36 2.43 12.79
CA LYS A 94 -18.47 2.93 13.61
C LYS A 94 -18.15 4.39 13.91
N ASP A 95 -19.08 5.28 13.58
CA ASP A 95 -18.89 6.74 13.59
C ASP A 95 -18.49 7.34 14.96
N ASP A 96 -18.50 6.55 16.04
CA ASP A 96 -18.24 7.03 17.41
C ASP A 96 -16.78 6.97 17.85
N VAL A 97 -15.87 6.45 17.02
CA VAL A 97 -14.42 6.44 17.34
C VAL A 97 -13.66 7.07 16.19
N VAL A 98 -13.53 8.40 16.25
CA VAL A 98 -12.37 9.06 15.65
C VAL A 98 -11.17 8.52 16.39
N ALA A 99 -10.51 7.51 15.83
CA ALA A 99 -9.18 7.12 16.26
C ALA A 99 -8.26 8.31 15.95
N SER A 100 -8.11 9.22 16.92
CA SER A 100 -7.03 10.19 16.94
C SER A 100 -5.73 9.42 17.07
N ILE A 101 -4.81 9.64 16.12
CA ILE A 101 -3.43 9.16 16.16
C ILE A 101 -2.68 9.90 17.26
#